data_AF-A0A953AYA4-F1
#
_entry.id   AF-A0A953AYA4-F1
#
_cell.length_a   1.000
_cell.length_b   1.000
_cell.length_c   1.000
_cell.angle_alpha   90.00
_cell.angle_beta   90.00
_cell.angle_gamma   90.00
#
_symmetry.space_group_name_H-M   'P 1'
#
loop_
_entity.id
_entity.type
_entity.pdbx_description
1 polymer ?
#
loop_
_entity_poly.entity_id
_entity_poly.type
_entity_poly.pdbx_seq_one_letter_code
_entity_poly.pdbx_strand_id
1 'polypeptide(L)' 'MWDVLEWAAWVVSALLFGWMVHDAYAVGREYSEDILLSSREGLDELFSGPKESER' A
#
# COMPACT_ATOMS: atom_id res chain seq x y z
N MET A 1 -13.72 17.97 -29.54
CA MET A 1 -14.42 17.46 -28.33
C MET A 1 -13.75 16.20 -27.79
N TRP A 2 -13.31 15.28 -28.65
CA TRP A 2 -12.51 14.12 -28.26
C TRP A 2 -11.16 14.48 -27.62
N ASP A 3 -10.49 15.53 -28.09
CA ASP A 3 -9.18 15.96 -27.57
C ASP A 3 -9.22 16.31 -26.08
N VAL A 4 -10.31 16.93 -25.61
CA VAL A 4 -10.48 17.27 -24.19
C VAL A 4 -10.58 16.00 -23.34
N LEU A 5 -11.29 14.98 -23.83
CA LEU A 5 -11.40 13.69 -23.15
C LEU A 5 -10.08 12.93 -23.16
N GLU A 6 -9.32 13.00 -24.26
CA GLU A 6 -7.99 12.41 -24.37
C GLU A 6 -7.01 13.05 -23.37
N TRP A 7 -6.94 14.38 -23.33
CA TRP A 7 -6.11 15.09 -22.35
C TRP A 7 -6.54 14.80 -20.91
N ALA A 8 -7.84 14.72 -20.64
CA ALA A 8 -8.34 14.35 -19.32
C ALA A 8 -7.89 12.93 -18.92
N ALA A 9 -7.99 11.96 -19.84
CA ALA A 9 -7.54 10.59 -19.59
C ALA A 9 -6.03 10.51 -19.31
N TRP A 10 -5.22 11.26 -20.07
CA TRP A 10 -3.78 11.35 -19.84
C TRP A 10 -3.45 11.97 -18.48
N VAL A 11 -4.13 13.05 -18.08
CA VAL A 11 -3.94 13.67 -16.76
C VAL A 11 -4.30 12.70 -15.65
N VAL A 12 -5.43 12.00 -15.75
CA VAL A 12 -5.84 11.00 -14.75
C VAL A 12 -4.82 9.87 -14.67
N SER A 13 -4.33 9.38 -15.81
CA SER A 13 -3.28 8.35 -15.85
C SER A 13 -1.99 8.81 -15.15
N ALA A 14 -1.53 10.04 -15.43
CA ALA A 14 -0.35 10.60 -14.80
C ALA A 14 -0.51 10.76 -13.27
N LEU A 15 -1.69 11.20 -12.82
CA LEU A 15 -2.01 11.31 -11.40
C LEU A 15 -2.01 9.95 -10.70
N LEU A 16 -2.63 8.93 -11.31
CA LEU A 16 -2.63 7.58 -10.76
C LEU A 16 -1.21 7.00 -10.68
N PHE A 17 -0.42 7.17 -11.73
CA PHE A 17 0.97 6.71 -11.74
C PHE A 17 1.79 7.42 -10.65
N GLY A 18 1.67 8.74 -10.53
CA GLY A 18 2.32 9.50 -9.47
C GLY A 18 1.91 9.04 -8.07
N TRP A 19 0.62 8.73 -7.87
CA TRP A 19 0.10 8.20 -6.61
C TRP A 19 0.70 6.82 -6.29
N MET A 20 0.77 5.90 -7.26
CA MET A 20 1.40 4.59 -7.08
C MET A 20 2.88 4.70 -6.70
N VAL A 21 3.62 5.61 -7.34
CA VAL A 21 5.04 5.82 -7.00
C VAL A 21 5.20 6.39 -5.59
N HIS A 22 4.37 7.36 -5.21
CA HIS A 22 4.37 7.91 -3.86
C HIS A 22 4.05 6.84 -2.81
N ASP A 23 3.02 6.03 -3.06
CA ASP A 23 2.62 4.92 -2.19
C ASP A 23 3.76 3.90 -2.02
N ALA A 24 4.35 3.43 -3.13
CA ALA A 24 5.48 2.51 -3.09
C ALA A 24 6.68 3.09 -2.33
N TYR A 25 6.99 4.37 -2.52
CA TYR A 25 8.05 5.05 -1.79
C TYR A 25 7.74 5.17 -0.29
N ALA A 26 6.51 5.54 0.07
CA ALA A 26 6.10 5.66 1.47
C ALA A 26 6.18 4.30 2.19
N VAL A 27 5.58 3.26 1.60
CA VAL A 27 5.59 1.89 2.12
C VAL A 27 7.02 1.36 2.25
N GLY A 28 7.87 1.56 1.24
CA GLY A 28 9.27 1.13 1.28
C GLY A 28 10.13 1.83 2.33
N ARG A 29 9.71 3.02 2.83
CA ARG A 29 10.39 3.68 3.95
C ARG A 29 9.85 3.29 5.31
N GLU A 30 8.58 2.92 5.40
CA GLU A 30 7.91 2.61 6.65
C GLU A 30 8.10 1.14 7.06
N TYR A 31 8.23 0.24 6.09
CA TYR A 31 8.41 -1.20 6.31
C TYR A 31 9.76 -1.69 5.79
N SER A 32 10.41 -2.56 6.55
CA SER A 32 11.66 -3.22 6.14
C SER A 32 11.41 -4.28 5.06
N GLU A 33 12.42 -4.53 4.20
CA GLU A 33 12.32 -5.52 3.12
C GLU A 33 11.99 -6.93 3.63
N ASP A 34 12.50 -7.30 4.81
CA ASP A 34 12.19 -8.58 5.44
C ASP A 34 10.69 -8.74 5.73
N ILE A 35 9.99 -7.64 6.07
CA ILE A 35 8.53 -7.65 6.28
C ILE A 35 7.82 -7.71 4.93
N LEU A 36 8.22 -6.88 3.96
CA LEU A 36 7.57 -6.80 2.64
C LEU A 36 7.72 -8.08 1.80
N LEU A 37 8.82 -8.82 1.97
CA LEU A 37 9.10 -10.08 1.27
C LEU A 37 8.69 -11.32 2.08
N SER A 38 8.19 -11.13 3.30
CA SER A 38 7.78 -12.22 4.16
C SER A 38 6.36 -12.71 3.79
N SER A 39 6.21 -13.98 3.42
CA SER A 39 4.90 -14.65 3.34
C SER A 39 4.26 -14.94 4.70
N ARG A 40 4.80 -14.38 5.79
CA ARG A 40 4.27 -14.52 7.15
C ARG A 40 3.28 -13.41 7.46
N GLU A 41 2.22 -13.32 6.67
CA GLU A 41 1.07 -12.48 7.01
C GLU A 41 0.30 -13.14 8.18
N GLY A 42 -0.02 -12.39 9.24
CA GLY A 42 -0.85 -12.89 10.36
C GLY A 42 -0.13 -13.65 11.48
N LEU A 43 1.21 -13.74 11.49
CA LEU A 43 1.93 -14.33 12.64
C LEU A 43 1.78 -13.50 13.92
N ASP A 44 1.70 -12.18 13.79
CA ASP A 44 1.53 -11.28 14.94
C ASP A 44 0.16 -11.52 15.62
N GLU A 45 -0.89 -11.83 14.86
CA GLU A 45 -2.20 -12.27 15.38
C GLU A 45 -2.18 -13.69 15.93
N LEU A 46 -1.41 -14.59 15.32
CA LEU A 46 -1.26 -15.98 15.78
C LEU A 46 -0.50 -16.09 17.11
N PHE A 47 0.51 -15.23 17.32
CA PHE A 47 1.36 -15.24 18.51
C PHE A 47 0.93 -14.24 19.60
N SER A 48 -0.03 -13.35 19.33
CA SER A 48 -0.53 -12.41 20.34
C SER A 48 -1.50 -13.04 21.36
N GLY A 49 -1.90 -14.31 21.19
CA GLY A 49 -2.67 -15.08 22.16
C GLY A 49 -4.03 -14.46 22.52
N PRO A 50 -4.93 -15.18 23.22
CA PRO A 50 -6.15 -14.55 23.72
C PRO A 50 -5.72 -13.42 24.67
N LYS A 51 -6.06 -12.17 24.32
CA LYS A 51 -5.82 -11.04 25.20
C LYS A 51 -6.39 -11.37 26.56
N GLU A 52 -5.51 -11.38 27.54
CA GLU A 52 -5.77 -11.39 28.97
C GLU A 52 -6.72 -10.24 29.31
N SER A 53 -8.01 -10.44 29.07
CA SER A 53 -9.13 -9.57 29.47
C SER A 53 -9.88 -10.14 30.66
N GLU A 54 -9.32 -11.16 31.32
CA GLU A 54 -9.78 -11.69 32.59
C GLU A 54 -8.66 -11.60 33.62
N ARG A 55 -8.53 -10.45 34.28
CA ARG A 55 -8.31 -10.34 35.74
C ARG A 55 -8.93 -9.06 36.26
#